data_AF-A0A7Y6PUB0-F1
#
_entry.id   AF-A0A7Y6PUB0-F1
#
_cell.length_a   1.000
_cell.length_b   1.000
_cell.length_c   1.000
_cell.angle_alpha   90.00
_cell.angle_beta   90.00
_cell.angle_gamma   90.00
#
_symmetry.space_group_name_H-M   'P 1'
#
loop_
_entity.id
_entity.type
_entity.pdbx_description
1 polymer ?
#
loop_
_entity_poly.entity_id
_entity_poly.type
_entity_poly.pdbx_seq_one_letter_code
_entity_poly.pdbx_strand_id
1 'polypeptide(L)'
;MSQAAADQLVSEGNDLFRAEQFAEAITRFERAVNVFPHHALGWRGLGHALLCLGRPHEAARAFDQAIGLAPTSATALWGGALAHAEVGNKVIAKDYLKRTLVLQPTWLTMALGVPALASFLQVSSRASEMLHKIFGPFSCKRFQHALDDTRAMEVGRLANVPTKDQFTFVSVGLSNAEWAEAERPRVELVMTSAVDHEACPQILANLAFHLAETKFFPEPGTMVRDTVAALRAGELSERLPHVYIQSPRYLGIDLPIDEGPPAITLAQVVPISESEYQLWREVGPAAFEHSLVQRRIDITDLRRTGI
;
A
#
# COMPACT_ATOMS: atom_id res chain seq x y z
N MET A 1 -41.21 12.38 -18.64
CA MET A 1 -40.21 12.69 -19.68
C MET A 1 -39.62 11.38 -20.20
N SER A 2 -39.35 11.27 -21.49
CA SER A 2 -39.10 9.97 -22.16
C SER A 2 -37.63 9.54 -22.08
N GLN A 3 -37.36 8.38 -21.50
CA GLN A 3 -36.04 7.73 -21.48
C GLN A 3 -35.48 7.55 -22.91
N ALA A 4 -36.32 7.17 -23.88
CA ALA A 4 -35.90 7.00 -25.27
C ALA A 4 -35.35 8.29 -25.90
N ALA A 5 -35.88 9.45 -25.51
CA ALA A 5 -35.36 10.74 -25.98
C ALA A 5 -33.98 11.03 -25.38
N ALA A 6 -33.74 10.64 -24.12
CA ALA A 6 -32.43 10.74 -23.49
C ALA A 6 -31.43 9.75 -24.11
N ASP A 7 -31.84 8.51 -24.41
CA ASP A 7 -31.01 7.50 -25.08
C ASP A 7 -30.52 8.01 -26.45
N GLN A 8 -31.41 8.61 -27.24
CA GLN A 8 -31.04 9.22 -28.52
C GLN A 8 -30.02 10.34 -28.35
N LEU A 9 -30.26 11.26 -27.41
CA LEU A 9 -29.32 12.36 -27.13
C LEU A 9 -27.96 11.86 -26.65
N VAL A 10 -27.93 10.78 -25.85
CA VAL A 10 -26.68 10.12 -25.44
C VAL A 10 -25.97 9.48 -26.63
N SER A 11 -26.69 8.85 -27.55
CA SER A 11 -26.09 8.30 -28.78
C SER A 11 -25.45 9.40 -29.62
N GLU A 12 -26.18 10.50 -29.87
CA GLU A 12 -25.65 11.66 -30.60
C GLU A 12 -24.43 12.27 -29.88
N GLY A 13 -24.49 12.39 -28.55
CA GLY A 13 -23.37 12.86 -27.75
C GLY A 13 -22.13 11.95 -27.84
N ASN A 14 -22.33 10.63 -27.87
CA ASN A 14 -21.24 9.68 -28.04
C ASN A 14 -20.61 9.78 -29.43
N ASP A 15 -21.40 10.00 -30.48
CA ASP A 15 -20.90 10.15 -31.84
C ASP A 15 -20.05 11.43 -31.97
N LEU A 16 -20.52 12.54 -31.40
CA LEU A 16 -19.75 13.79 -31.30
C LEU A 16 -18.49 13.63 -30.48
N PHE A 17 -18.55 12.90 -29.36
CA PHE A 17 -17.37 12.62 -28.53
C PHE A 17 -16.31 11.82 -29.29
N ARG A 18 -16.71 10.81 -30.08
CA ARG A 18 -15.78 10.04 -30.93
C ARG A 18 -15.19 10.88 -32.07
N ALA A 19 -15.90 11.92 -32.50
CA ALA A 19 -15.42 12.91 -33.45
C ALA A 19 -14.58 14.03 -32.78
N GLU A 20 -14.26 13.91 -31.48
CA GLU A 20 -13.54 14.90 -30.67
C GLU A 20 -14.23 16.29 -30.58
N GLN A 21 -15.52 16.34 -30.92
CA GLN A 21 -16.36 17.53 -30.81
C GLN A 21 -16.94 17.65 -29.39
N PHE A 22 -16.05 17.88 -28.43
CA PHE A 22 -16.39 17.75 -27.01
C PHE A 22 -17.42 18.78 -26.52
N ALA A 23 -17.43 20.00 -27.05
CA ALA A 23 -18.38 21.04 -26.64
C ALA A 23 -19.81 20.73 -27.10
N GLU A 24 -19.95 20.22 -28.33
CA GLU A 24 -21.20 19.76 -28.89
C GLU A 24 -21.67 18.49 -28.18
N ALA A 25 -20.75 17.57 -27.86
CA ALA A 25 -21.05 16.38 -27.08
C ALA A 25 -21.62 16.73 -25.69
N ILE A 26 -21.00 17.69 -24.98
CA ILE A 26 -21.52 18.23 -23.72
C ILE A 26 -22.96 18.71 -23.90
N THR A 27 -23.22 19.52 -24.94
CA THR A 27 -24.56 20.06 -25.20
C THR A 27 -25.60 18.94 -25.35
N ARG A 28 -25.24 17.83 -26.00
CA ARG A 28 -26.14 16.66 -26.14
C ARG A 28 -26.32 15.93 -24.82
N PHE A 29 -25.24 15.69 -24.08
CA PHE A 29 -25.32 15.00 -22.78
C PHE A 29 -26.09 15.83 -21.73
N GLU A 30 -25.88 17.14 -21.66
CA GLU A 30 -26.63 18.06 -20.79
C GLU A 30 -28.13 18.01 -21.10
N ARG A 31 -28.50 18.04 -22.39
CA ARG A 31 -29.90 17.87 -22.79
C ARG A 31 -30.44 16.50 -22.39
N ALA A 32 -29.65 15.43 -22.53
CA ALA A 32 -30.08 14.09 -22.14
C ALA A 32 -30.40 14.02 -20.64
N VAL A 33 -29.51 14.52 -19.78
CA VAL A 33 -29.71 14.49 -18.33
C VAL A 33 -30.76 15.49 -17.85
N ASN A 34 -31.01 16.57 -18.58
CA ASN A 34 -32.14 17.47 -18.30
C ASN A 34 -33.49 16.82 -18.65
N VAL A 35 -33.57 16.07 -19.75
CA VAL A 35 -34.78 15.35 -20.16
C VAL A 35 -35.01 14.12 -19.27
N PHE A 36 -33.95 13.45 -18.83
CA PHE A 36 -34.05 12.30 -17.93
C PHE A 36 -32.90 12.32 -16.89
N PRO A 37 -33.12 12.96 -15.72
CA PRO A 37 -32.08 13.10 -14.69
C PRO A 37 -31.52 11.78 -14.14
N HIS A 38 -32.28 10.69 -14.26
CA HIS A 38 -31.84 9.35 -13.83
C HIS A 38 -31.05 8.59 -14.91
N HIS A 39 -30.55 9.28 -15.95
CA HIS A 39 -29.76 8.66 -17.03
C HIS A 39 -28.26 8.53 -16.66
N ALA A 40 -27.88 7.44 -16.00
CA ALA A 40 -26.50 7.22 -15.56
C ALA A 40 -25.44 7.35 -16.69
N LEU A 41 -25.74 6.81 -17.88
CA LEU A 41 -24.83 6.89 -19.04
C LEU A 41 -24.68 8.31 -19.58
N GLY A 42 -25.71 9.16 -19.42
CA GLY A 42 -25.70 10.54 -19.89
C GLY A 42 -24.81 11.38 -19.00
N TRP A 43 -24.94 11.22 -17.68
CA TRP A 43 -24.05 11.83 -16.69
C TRP A 43 -22.59 11.39 -16.88
N ARG A 44 -22.35 10.09 -17.13
CA ARG A 44 -21.00 9.59 -17.40
C ARG A 44 -20.40 10.19 -18.68
N GLY A 45 -21.18 10.25 -19.77
CA GLY A 45 -20.75 10.87 -21.03
C GLY A 45 -20.42 12.35 -20.86
N LEU A 46 -21.27 13.08 -20.13
CA LEU A 46 -21.05 14.47 -19.74
C LEU A 46 -19.72 14.63 -18.99
N GLY A 47 -19.47 13.79 -17.98
CA GLY A 47 -18.24 13.81 -17.21
C GLY A 47 -16.98 13.63 -18.06
N HIS A 48 -16.97 12.66 -18.99
CA HIS A 48 -15.82 12.47 -19.89
C HIS A 48 -15.60 13.66 -20.81
N ALA A 49 -16.65 14.19 -21.43
CA ALA A 49 -16.53 15.34 -22.34
C ALA A 49 -16.03 16.60 -21.60
N LEU A 50 -16.44 16.78 -20.34
CA LEU A 50 -15.95 17.86 -19.48
C LEU A 50 -14.47 17.71 -19.13
N LEU A 51 -13.98 16.49 -18.84
CA LEU A 51 -12.56 16.24 -18.63
C LEU A 51 -11.73 16.56 -19.88
N CYS A 52 -12.18 16.14 -21.07
CA CYS A 52 -11.50 16.45 -22.33
C CYS A 52 -11.37 17.95 -22.61
N LEU A 53 -12.26 18.78 -22.05
CA LEU A 53 -12.20 20.23 -22.13
C LEU A 53 -11.56 20.92 -20.92
N GLY A 54 -10.92 20.17 -20.01
CA GLY A 54 -10.25 20.73 -18.85
C GLY A 54 -11.20 21.39 -17.84
N ARG A 55 -12.43 20.86 -17.70
CA ARG A 55 -13.45 21.32 -16.74
C ARG A 55 -13.65 20.31 -15.59
N PRO A 56 -12.62 20.01 -14.78
CA PRO A 56 -12.65 18.89 -13.84
C PRO A 56 -13.65 19.08 -12.67
N HIS A 57 -13.93 20.31 -12.24
CA HIS A 57 -14.95 20.58 -11.22
C HIS A 57 -16.36 20.18 -11.66
N GLU A 58 -16.67 20.39 -12.93
CA GLU A 58 -17.97 20.06 -13.49
C GLU A 58 -18.05 18.57 -13.81
N ALA A 59 -16.94 18.02 -14.31
CA ALA A 59 -16.80 16.59 -14.55
C ALA A 59 -17.01 15.79 -13.26
N ALA A 60 -16.39 16.21 -12.15
CA ALA A 60 -16.55 15.56 -10.84
C ALA A 60 -18.02 15.46 -10.44
N ARG A 61 -18.78 16.57 -10.54
CA ARG A 61 -20.22 16.56 -10.27
C ARG A 61 -21.00 15.62 -11.20
N ALA A 62 -20.67 15.59 -12.48
CA ALA A 62 -21.31 14.70 -13.44
C ALA A 62 -21.02 13.22 -13.13
N PHE A 63 -19.79 12.88 -12.76
CA PHE A 63 -19.43 11.53 -12.32
C PHE A 63 -20.11 11.16 -11.00
N ASP A 64 -20.20 12.07 -10.02
CA ASP A 64 -20.92 11.82 -8.77
C ASP A 64 -22.39 11.46 -9.02
N GLN A 65 -23.07 12.17 -9.93
CA GLN A 65 -24.43 11.82 -10.35
C GLN A 65 -24.47 10.44 -11.05
N ALA A 66 -23.54 10.18 -11.97
CA ALA A 66 -23.48 8.89 -12.66
C ALA A 66 -23.27 7.72 -11.68
N ILE A 67 -22.37 7.89 -10.69
CA ILE A 67 -22.05 6.89 -9.66
C ILE A 67 -23.22 6.71 -8.68
N GLY A 68 -23.93 7.79 -8.33
CA GLY A 68 -25.14 7.71 -7.50
C GLY A 68 -26.25 6.88 -8.15
N LEU A 69 -26.38 6.96 -9.48
CA LEU A 69 -27.37 6.19 -10.25
C LEU A 69 -26.89 4.78 -10.59
N ALA A 70 -25.58 4.59 -10.79
CA ALA A 70 -24.96 3.30 -11.13
C ALA A 70 -23.66 3.07 -10.31
N PRO A 71 -23.76 2.63 -9.05
CA PRO A 71 -22.61 2.54 -8.13
C PRO A 71 -21.51 1.56 -8.52
N THR A 72 -21.83 0.63 -9.42
CA THR A 72 -20.92 -0.42 -9.93
C THR A 72 -20.38 -0.12 -11.32
N SER A 73 -20.53 1.12 -11.81
CA SER A 73 -19.92 1.53 -13.08
C SER A 73 -18.43 1.82 -12.91
N ALA A 74 -17.58 0.85 -13.22
CA ALA A 74 -16.11 1.01 -13.13
C ALA A 74 -15.59 2.20 -13.97
N THR A 75 -16.19 2.45 -15.13
CA THR A 75 -15.84 3.60 -15.99
C THR A 75 -16.21 4.95 -15.36
N ALA A 76 -17.37 5.05 -14.70
CA ALA A 76 -17.76 6.27 -14.00
C ALA A 76 -16.89 6.51 -12.76
N LEU A 77 -16.58 5.45 -12.00
CA LEU A 77 -15.67 5.51 -10.85
C LEU A 77 -14.26 5.94 -11.28
N TRP A 78 -13.74 5.41 -12.39
CA TRP A 78 -12.45 5.82 -12.93
C TRP A 78 -12.43 7.29 -13.33
N GLY A 79 -13.41 7.74 -14.12
CA GLY A 79 -13.53 9.14 -14.53
C GLY A 79 -13.71 10.08 -13.35
N GLY A 80 -14.51 9.68 -12.36
CA GLY A 80 -14.68 10.39 -11.09
C GLY A 80 -13.38 10.47 -10.30
N ALA A 81 -12.62 9.38 -10.21
CA ALA A 81 -11.32 9.38 -9.52
C ALA A 81 -10.35 10.38 -10.15
N LEU A 82 -10.29 10.44 -11.49
CA LEU A 82 -9.48 11.42 -12.23
C LEU A 82 -9.94 12.85 -11.95
N ALA A 83 -11.23 13.12 -12.14
CA ALA A 83 -11.79 14.46 -11.92
C ALA A 83 -11.57 14.95 -10.49
N HIS A 84 -11.76 14.07 -9.49
CA HIS A 84 -11.51 14.40 -8.09
C HIS A 84 -10.02 14.56 -7.77
N ALA A 85 -9.13 13.86 -8.47
CA ALA A 85 -7.70 14.05 -8.34
C ALA A 85 -7.29 15.45 -8.81
N GLU A 86 -7.78 15.88 -9.98
CA GLU A 86 -7.45 17.18 -10.59
C GLU A 86 -7.96 18.36 -9.78
N VAL A 87 -9.16 18.26 -9.18
CA VAL A 87 -9.69 19.31 -8.30
C VAL A 87 -9.11 19.28 -6.87
N GLY A 88 -8.25 18.30 -6.55
CA GLY A 88 -7.62 18.17 -5.24
C GLY A 88 -8.44 17.46 -4.16
N ASN A 89 -9.58 16.87 -4.50
CA ASN A 89 -10.43 16.10 -3.58
C ASN A 89 -9.89 14.68 -3.36
N LYS A 90 -8.70 14.58 -2.76
CA LYS A 90 -7.91 13.34 -2.62
C LYS A 90 -8.67 12.19 -1.94
N VAL A 91 -9.53 12.47 -0.96
CA VAL A 91 -10.30 11.44 -0.23
C VAL A 91 -11.28 10.74 -1.17
N ILE A 92 -12.03 11.51 -1.96
CA ILE A 92 -13.02 10.98 -2.91
C ILE A 92 -12.30 10.27 -4.06
N ALA A 93 -11.22 10.87 -4.57
CA ALA A 93 -10.42 10.26 -5.64
C ALA A 93 -9.90 8.86 -5.25
N LYS A 94 -9.39 8.72 -4.01
CA LYS A 94 -8.95 7.43 -3.46
C LYS A 94 -10.07 6.41 -3.34
N ASP A 95 -11.23 6.80 -2.82
CA ASP A 95 -12.39 5.90 -2.69
C ASP A 95 -12.83 5.37 -4.06
N TYR A 96 -13.01 6.27 -5.03
CA TYR A 96 -13.45 5.90 -6.38
C TYR A 96 -12.42 5.04 -7.10
N LEU A 97 -11.12 5.33 -6.94
CA LEU A 97 -10.05 4.51 -7.50
C LEU A 97 -10.05 3.10 -6.88
N LYS A 98 -10.20 3.00 -5.55
CA LYS A 98 -10.29 1.72 -4.83
C LYS A 98 -11.46 0.87 -5.35
N ARG A 99 -12.66 1.47 -5.44
CA ARG A 99 -13.85 0.80 -5.98
C ARG A 99 -13.69 0.42 -7.45
N THR A 100 -13.01 1.23 -8.24
CA THR A 100 -12.67 0.90 -9.63
C THR A 100 -11.84 -0.38 -9.70
N LEU A 101 -10.78 -0.48 -8.89
CA LEU A 101 -9.87 -1.63 -8.90
C LEU A 101 -10.52 -2.89 -8.32
N VAL A 102 -11.50 -2.77 -7.43
CA VAL A 102 -12.32 -3.91 -6.99
C VAL A 102 -13.15 -4.46 -8.17
N LEU A 103 -13.73 -3.59 -9.00
CA LEU A 103 -14.57 -4.01 -10.14
C LEU A 103 -13.75 -4.42 -11.37
N GLN A 104 -12.56 -3.84 -11.55
CA GLN A 104 -11.64 -4.07 -12.66
C GLN A 104 -10.19 -4.14 -12.16
N PRO A 105 -9.76 -5.25 -11.54
CA PRO A 105 -8.39 -5.38 -10.99
C PRO A 105 -7.30 -5.22 -12.04
N THR A 106 -7.59 -5.59 -13.29
CA THR A 106 -6.67 -5.46 -14.44
C THR A 106 -6.34 -4.01 -14.81
N TRP A 107 -7.10 -3.03 -14.31
CA TRP A 107 -6.85 -1.61 -14.57
C TRP A 107 -5.75 -1.02 -13.70
N LEU A 108 -5.16 -1.79 -12.77
CA LEU A 108 -4.05 -1.32 -11.94
C LEU A 108 -2.89 -0.77 -12.78
N THR A 109 -2.47 -1.50 -13.81
CA THR A 109 -1.34 -1.09 -14.66
C THR A 109 -1.63 0.26 -15.34
N MET A 110 -2.86 0.45 -15.82
CA MET A 110 -3.31 1.73 -16.37
C MET A 110 -3.30 2.84 -15.31
N ALA A 111 -3.75 2.54 -14.09
CA ALA A 111 -3.80 3.47 -12.97
C ALA A 111 -2.41 3.95 -12.51
N LEU A 112 -1.42 3.04 -12.51
CA LEU A 112 -0.02 3.38 -12.25
C LEU A 112 0.58 4.27 -13.35
N GLY A 113 0.07 4.18 -14.59
CA GLY A 113 0.48 5.02 -15.71
C GLY A 113 -0.10 6.44 -15.71
N VAL A 114 -1.08 6.74 -14.85
CA VAL A 114 -1.67 8.08 -14.74
C VAL A 114 -1.11 8.79 -13.52
N PRO A 115 -0.27 9.84 -13.65
CA PRO A 115 0.42 10.47 -12.52
C PRO A 115 -0.52 10.91 -11.38
N ALA A 116 -1.69 11.46 -11.73
CA ALA A 116 -2.68 11.91 -10.76
C ALA A 116 -3.21 10.77 -9.88
N LEU A 117 -3.38 9.57 -10.45
CA LEU A 117 -3.88 8.38 -9.74
C LEU A 117 -2.76 7.55 -9.11
N ALA A 118 -1.60 7.46 -9.77
CA ALA A 118 -0.43 6.73 -9.27
C ALA A 118 -0.01 7.22 -7.88
N SER A 119 -0.15 8.52 -7.61
CA SER A 119 0.11 9.10 -6.27
C SER A 119 -0.78 8.52 -5.17
N PHE A 120 -1.98 8.05 -5.51
CA PHE A 120 -2.92 7.39 -4.60
C PHE A 120 -2.68 5.90 -4.46
N LEU A 121 -2.01 5.29 -5.45
CA LEU A 121 -1.64 3.88 -5.48
C LEU A 121 -0.24 3.63 -4.90
N GLN A 122 0.38 4.63 -4.30
CA GLN A 122 1.60 4.40 -3.53
C GLN A 122 1.31 3.34 -2.49
N VAL A 123 1.99 2.20 -2.62
CA VAL A 123 1.83 1.02 -1.78
C VAL A 123 2.00 1.38 -0.31
N SER A 124 2.84 2.36 0.03
CA SER A 124 2.96 2.91 1.39
C SER A 124 1.67 3.51 1.94
N SER A 125 0.85 4.18 1.11
CA SER A 125 -0.46 4.70 1.54
C SER A 125 -1.43 3.55 1.84
N ARG A 126 -1.44 2.52 1.00
CA ARG A 126 -2.30 1.34 1.20
C ARG A 126 -1.84 0.50 2.39
N ALA A 127 -0.53 0.27 2.50
CA ALA A 127 0.10 -0.39 3.65
C ALA A 127 -0.24 0.37 4.94
N SER A 128 -0.06 1.70 4.94
CA SER A 128 -0.41 2.54 6.10
C SER A 128 -1.89 2.42 6.47
N GLU A 129 -2.82 2.48 5.51
CA GLU A 129 -4.26 2.31 5.77
C GLU A 129 -4.56 0.94 6.38
N MET A 130 -3.99 -0.14 5.84
CA MET A 130 -4.22 -1.49 6.36
C MET A 130 -3.61 -1.67 7.75
N LEU A 131 -2.40 -1.16 7.98
CA LEU A 131 -1.76 -1.17 9.29
C LEU A 131 -2.58 -0.40 10.32
N HIS A 132 -3.14 0.76 9.97
CA HIS A 132 -4.04 1.52 10.84
C HIS A 132 -5.33 0.76 11.16
N LYS A 133 -5.88 0.02 10.18
CA LYS A 133 -7.07 -0.81 10.38
C LYS A 133 -6.81 -1.99 11.30
N ILE A 134 -5.64 -2.62 11.19
CA ILE A 134 -5.26 -3.80 11.98
C ILE A 134 -4.85 -3.42 13.40
N PHE A 135 -3.99 -2.40 13.54
CA PHE A 135 -3.32 -2.09 14.80
C PHE A 135 -3.82 -0.81 15.48
N GLY A 136 -4.74 -0.08 14.86
CA GLY A 136 -5.18 1.24 15.32
C GLY A 136 -4.19 2.35 14.95
N PRO A 137 -4.42 3.59 15.42
CA PRO A 137 -3.56 4.73 15.12
C PRO A 137 -2.17 4.61 15.77
N PHE A 138 -1.13 4.98 15.03
CA PHE A 138 0.26 4.98 15.51
C PHE A 138 1.04 6.18 14.97
N SER A 139 2.09 6.57 15.69
CA SER A 139 3.02 7.61 15.26
C SER A 139 4.13 7.02 14.40
N CYS A 140 4.52 7.72 13.33
CA CYS A 140 5.66 7.36 12.50
C CYS A 140 6.87 8.28 12.77
N LYS A 141 8.08 7.69 12.74
CA LYS A 141 9.34 8.41 12.59
C LYS A 141 9.86 8.21 11.17
N ARG A 142 10.31 9.30 10.53
CA ARG A 142 10.88 9.26 9.18
C ARG A 142 12.39 9.06 9.24
N PHE A 143 12.90 8.19 8.38
CA PHE A 143 14.31 7.89 8.18
C PHE A 143 14.67 8.18 6.73
N GLN A 144 15.78 8.89 6.52
CA GLN A 144 16.32 9.18 5.18
C GLN A 144 17.43 8.20 4.84
N HIS A 145 17.55 7.84 3.57
CA HIS A 145 18.64 7.00 3.12
C HIS A 145 19.98 7.76 3.21
N ALA A 146 21.04 7.08 3.63
CA ALA A 146 22.32 7.72 3.92
C ALA A 146 23.02 8.31 2.69
N LEU A 147 22.75 7.75 1.50
CA LEU A 147 23.40 8.13 0.24
C LEU A 147 22.42 8.72 -0.80
N ASP A 148 21.13 8.80 -0.49
CA ASP A 148 20.07 9.24 -1.42
C ASP A 148 18.96 9.98 -0.64
N ASP A 149 19.01 11.31 -0.65
CA ASP A 149 18.07 12.15 0.10
C ASP A 149 16.63 12.11 -0.44
N THR A 150 16.43 11.58 -1.65
CA THR A 150 15.11 11.40 -2.26
C THR A 150 14.38 10.18 -1.71
N ARG A 151 15.11 9.23 -1.11
CA ARG A 151 14.56 8.00 -0.54
C ARG A 151 14.36 8.13 0.97
N ALA A 152 13.16 7.80 1.41
CA ALA A 152 12.81 7.78 2.83
C ALA A 152 11.92 6.59 3.16
N MET A 153 12.08 6.08 4.38
CA MET A 153 11.21 5.08 5.00
C MET A 153 10.59 5.67 6.25
N GLU A 154 9.35 5.33 6.53
CA GLU A 154 8.72 5.62 7.81
C GLU A 154 8.70 4.36 8.66
N VAL A 155 8.83 4.53 9.97
CA VAL A 155 8.63 3.44 10.92
C VAL A 155 7.64 3.87 11.98
N GLY A 156 6.50 3.16 12.01
CA GLY A 156 5.44 3.31 12.99
C GLY A 156 5.78 2.62 14.30
N ARG A 157 5.47 3.24 15.44
CA ARG A 157 5.48 2.59 16.76
C ARG A 157 4.04 2.34 17.20
N LEU A 158 3.65 1.06 17.25
CA LEU A 158 2.31 0.61 17.60
C LEU A 158 2.14 0.62 19.13
N ALA A 159 1.00 1.10 19.62
CA ALA A 159 0.72 1.14 21.05
C ALA A 159 0.14 -0.21 21.51
N ASN A 160 0.95 -1.05 22.19
CA ASN A 160 0.53 -2.22 22.98
C ASN A 160 -0.52 -3.16 22.32
N VAL A 161 -0.39 -3.44 21.02
CA VAL A 161 -1.25 -4.37 20.27
C VAL A 161 -0.36 -5.33 19.48
N PRO A 162 -0.58 -6.65 19.51
CA PRO A 162 -1.65 -7.39 20.22
C PRO A 162 -1.26 -7.94 21.60
N THR A 163 0.00 -7.85 21.99
CA THR A 163 0.52 -8.38 23.26
C THR A 163 0.71 -7.26 24.27
N LYS A 164 0.14 -7.43 25.48
CA LYS A 164 0.47 -6.56 26.62
C LYS A 164 1.97 -6.69 26.90
N ASP A 165 2.62 -5.57 27.20
CA ASP A 165 4.03 -5.48 27.60
C ASP A 165 5.06 -5.75 26.49
N GLN A 166 4.66 -5.68 25.21
CA GLN A 166 5.59 -5.64 24.08
C GLN A 166 5.40 -4.39 23.22
N PHE A 167 6.49 -3.96 22.61
CA PHE A 167 6.58 -2.80 21.72
C PHE A 167 6.71 -3.29 20.29
N THR A 168 5.74 -2.96 19.46
CA THR A 168 5.75 -3.35 18.04
C THR A 168 6.04 -2.14 17.16
N PHE A 169 6.93 -2.36 16.20
CA PHE A 169 7.36 -1.37 15.21
C PHE A 169 7.10 -1.92 13.82
N VAL A 170 6.68 -1.08 12.89
CA VAL A 170 6.37 -1.49 11.52
C VAL A 170 6.92 -0.49 10.51
N SER A 171 7.55 -0.98 9.44
CA SER A 171 7.94 -0.11 8.33
C SER A 171 6.71 0.32 7.53
N VAL A 172 6.79 1.51 6.96
CA VAL A 172 5.83 2.03 5.98
C VAL A 172 6.65 2.62 4.86
N GLY A 173 6.62 1.98 3.69
CA GLY A 173 7.38 2.41 2.53
C GLY A 173 8.10 1.29 1.79
N LEU A 174 8.48 0.20 2.46
CA LEU A 174 9.23 -0.88 1.80
C LEU A 174 8.40 -1.53 0.69
N SER A 175 7.08 -1.56 0.90
CA SER A 175 6.13 -2.09 -0.06
C SER A 175 6.12 -1.33 -1.40
N ASN A 176 6.69 -0.11 -1.47
CA ASN A 176 6.89 0.64 -2.71
C ASN A 176 8.11 0.20 -3.53
N ALA A 177 9.00 -0.61 -2.96
CA ALA A 177 10.22 -1.01 -3.65
C ALA A 177 9.91 -1.83 -4.92
N GLU A 178 10.76 -1.68 -5.94
CA GLU A 178 10.75 -2.55 -7.09
C GLU A 178 11.39 -3.90 -6.72
N TRP A 179 10.60 -4.96 -6.80
CA TRP A 179 11.07 -6.32 -6.54
C TRP A 179 11.50 -7.00 -7.86
N ALA A 180 12.50 -7.87 -7.79
CA ALA A 180 12.97 -8.62 -8.96
C ALA A 180 11.87 -9.51 -9.56
N GLU A 181 11.00 -10.08 -8.72
CA GLU A 181 9.88 -10.92 -9.10
C GLU A 181 8.56 -10.14 -8.98
N ALA A 182 8.01 -9.68 -10.11
CA ALA A 182 6.85 -8.79 -10.13
C ALA A 182 5.58 -9.39 -9.49
N GLU A 183 5.45 -10.72 -9.52
CA GLU A 183 4.28 -11.47 -9.01
C GLU A 183 4.28 -11.62 -7.49
N ARG A 184 5.39 -11.32 -6.81
CA ARG A 184 5.45 -11.42 -5.35
C ARG A 184 4.58 -10.37 -4.68
N PRO A 185 3.99 -10.69 -3.51
CA PRO A 185 3.39 -9.67 -2.67
C PRO A 185 4.43 -8.59 -2.35
N ARG A 186 3.98 -7.37 -2.14
CA ARG A 186 4.78 -6.32 -1.52
C ARG A 186 4.90 -6.60 -0.04
N VAL A 187 5.92 -6.08 0.62
CA VAL A 187 6.21 -6.41 2.01
C VAL A 187 6.46 -5.15 2.84
N GLU A 188 5.94 -5.14 4.06
CA GLU A 188 6.45 -4.29 5.14
C GLU A 188 7.11 -5.17 6.21
N LEU A 189 8.08 -4.61 6.90
CA LEU A 189 8.78 -5.27 7.99
C LEU A 189 8.09 -4.94 9.31
N VAL A 190 7.97 -5.93 10.19
CA VAL A 190 7.48 -5.75 11.55
C VAL A 190 8.50 -6.27 12.54
N MET A 191 8.71 -5.56 13.64
CA MET A 191 9.51 -6.03 14.76
C MET A 191 8.72 -5.89 16.04
N THR A 192 8.75 -6.93 16.87
CA THR A 192 8.15 -6.91 18.21
C THR A 192 9.27 -7.07 19.20
N SER A 193 9.26 -6.28 20.27
CA SER A 193 10.26 -6.35 21.31
C SER A 193 9.67 -6.32 22.71
N ALA A 194 10.27 -7.08 23.63
CA ALA A 194 9.97 -6.99 25.07
C ALA A 194 10.45 -5.66 25.70
N VAL A 195 11.24 -4.85 24.98
CA VAL A 195 11.76 -3.57 25.45
C VAL A 195 11.56 -2.47 24.42
N ASP A 196 11.27 -1.26 24.90
CA ASP A 196 11.19 -0.06 24.04
C ASP A 196 12.60 0.48 23.79
N HIS A 197 13.26 -0.06 22.77
CA HIS A 197 14.64 0.28 22.45
C HIS A 197 14.71 1.24 21.25
N GLU A 198 15.49 2.31 21.34
CA GLU A 198 15.58 3.33 20.28
C GLU A 198 16.15 2.80 18.95
N ALA A 199 16.97 1.75 19.02
CA ALA A 199 17.51 1.08 17.84
C ALA A 199 16.43 0.34 17.03
N CYS A 200 15.28 -0.01 17.63
CA CYS A 200 14.23 -0.78 16.97
C CYS A 200 13.80 -0.18 15.61
N PRO A 201 13.36 1.08 15.56
CA PRO A 201 12.97 1.67 14.29
C PRO A 201 14.17 1.87 13.33
N GLN A 202 15.39 2.04 13.85
CA GLN A 202 16.58 2.15 13.00
C GLN A 202 16.94 0.83 12.31
N ILE A 203 16.80 -0.32 13.01
CA ILE A 203 16.99 -1.66 12.44
C ILE A 203 16.03 -1.87 11.26
N LEU A 204 14.74 -1.58 11.47
CA LEU A 204 13.72 -1.71 10.43
C LEU A 204 14.00 -0.82 9.22
N ALA A 205 14.33 0.46 9.45
CA ALA A 205 14.62 1.39 8.36
C ALA A 205 15.84 0.95 7.54
N ASN A 206 16.94 0.59 8.19
CA ASN A 206 18.17 0.18 7.49
C ASN A 206 17.98 -1.12 6.71
N LEU A 207 17.28 -2.09 7.31
CA LEU A 207 16.95 -3.33 6.60
C LEU A 207 16.04 -3.07 5.41
N ALA A 208 15.02 -2.22 5.56
CA ALA A 208 14.14 -1.84 4.45
C ALA A 208 14.91 -1.19 3.29
N PHE A 209 15.84 -0.26 3.57
CA PHE A 209 16.69 0.31 2.53
C PHE A 209 17.54 -0.74 1.82
N HIS A 210 18.19 -1.62 2.59
CA HIS A 210 19.03 -2.69 2.05
C HIS A 210 18.25 -3.66 1.15
N LEU A 211 17.06 -4.10 1.60
CA LEU A 211 16.21 -5.00 0.81
C LEU A 211 15.70 -4.33 -0.46
N ALA A 212 15.33 -3.05 -0.39
CA ALA A 212 14.89 -2.29 -1.56
C ALA A 212 16.02 -2.09 -2.58
N GLU A 213 17.27 -1.94 -2.14
CA GLU A 213 18.44 -1.79 -3.03
C GLU A 213 18.85 -3.09 -3.69
N THR A 214 18.91 -4.15 -2.89
CA THR A 214 19.28 -5.49 -3.37
C THR A 214 18.16 -6.17 -4.13
N LYS A 215 16.95 -5.60 -4.09
CA LYS A 215 15.71 -6.18 -4.62
C LYS A 215 15.45 -7.60 -4.09
N PHE A 216 16.00 -7.91 -2.91
CA PHE A 216 15.93 -9.22 -2.28
C PHE A 216 14.65 -9.32 -1.44
N PHE A 217 13.77 -10.26 -1.78
CA PHE A 217 12.52 -10.44 -1.04
C PHE A 217 12.76 -11.21 0.27
N PRO A 218 12.38 -10.67 1.45
CA PRO A 218 12.65 -11.27 2.75
C PRO A 218 11.67 -12.44 3.04
N GLU A 219 11.97 -13.64 2.55
CA GLU A 219 11.18 -14.83 2.87
C GLU A 219 11.39 -15.27 4.33
N PRO A 220 10.33 -15.79 5.01
CA PRO A 220 10.51 -16.49 6.28
C PRO A 220 11.58 -17.58 6.17
N GLY A 221 12.51 -17.60 7.13
CA GLY A 221 13.68 -18.48 7.08
C GLY A 221 14.96 -17.81 6.58
N THR A 222 14.87 -16.59 6.04
CA THR A 222 16.03 -15.83 5.56
C THR A 222 16.87 -15.30 6.72
N MET A 223 18.19 -15.33 6.50
CA MET A 223 19.16 -14.67 7.35
C MET A 223 19.80 -13.47 6.65
N VAL A 224 19.87 -12.32 7.32
CA VAL A 224 20.55 -11.11 6.84
C VAL A 224 21.65 -10.73 7.83
N ARG A 225 22.90 -10.82 7.38
CA ARG A 225 24.06 -10.56 8.24
C ARG A 225 24.25 -9.07 8.50
N ASP A 226 24.95 -8.80 9.60
CA ASP A 226 25.50 -7.50 10.00
C ASP A 226 24.55 -6.29 9.93
N THR A 227 23.23 -6.54 9.90
CA THR A 227 22.22 -5.49 9.79
C THR A 227 22.19 -4.61 11.03
N VAL A 228 22.26 -5.23 12.21
CA VAL A 228 22.31 -4.51 13.49
C VAL A 228 23.75 -4.06 13.78
N ALA A 229 24.75 -4.85 13.39
CA ALA A 229 26.16 -4.46 13.50
C ALA A 229 26.46 -3.13 12.77
N ALA A 230 25.89 -2.94 11.57
CA ALA A 230 26.04 -1.73 10.78
C ALA A 230 25.51 -0.45 11.47
N LEU A 231 24.63 -0.58 12.47
CA LEU A 231 24.11 0.55 13.23
C LEU A 231 25.10 1.12 14.23
N ARG A 232 26.11 0.35 14.65
CA ARG A 232 27.03 0.69 15.74
C ARG A 232 26.27 1.10 17.03
N ALA A 233 25.20 0.39 17.34
CA ALA A 233 24.32 0.60 18.50
C ALA A 233 24.90 0.01 19.80
N GLY A 234 26.19 0.23 20.04
CA GLY A 234 26.89 -0.27 21.23
C GLY A 234 26.78 -1.78 21.43
N GLU A 235 26.56 -2.20 22.67
CA GLU A 235 26.48 -3.62 23.06
C GLU A 235 25.43 -4.41 22.27
N LEU A 236 24.34 -3.77 21.81
CA LEU A 236 23.31 -4.45 21.02
C LEU A 236 23.88 -4.96 19.70
N SER A 237 24.69 -4.15 19.03
CA SER A 237 25.35 -4.51 17.76
C SER A 237 26.35 -5.64 17.92
N GLU A 238 26.96 -5.79 19.09
CA GLU A 238 27.90 -6.88 19.38
C GLU A 238 27.17 -8.18 19.74
N ARG A 239 26.09 -8.08 20.51
CA ARG A 239 25.33 -9.24 21.00
C ARG A 239 24.41 -9.84 19.95
N LEU A 240 23.72 -8.99 19.19
CA LEU A 240 22.70 -9.39 18.21
C LEU A 240 22.98 -8.76 16.83
N PRO A 241 24.15 -9.04 16.21
CA PRO A 241 24.62 -8.34 15.01
C PRO A 241 23.78 -8.56 13.75
N HIS A 242 23.00 -9.65 13.69
CA HIS A 242 22.30 -10.08 12.47
C HIS A 242 20.78 -10.05 12.64
N VAL A 243 20.07 -10.23 11.53
CA VAL A 243 18.62 -10.36 11.49
C VAL A 243 18.22 -11.69 10.90
N TYR A 244 17.25 -12.33 11.55
CA TYR A 244 16.49 -13.45 11.02
C TYR A 244 15.08 -13.01 10.63
N ILE A 245 14.58 -13.49 9.50
CA ILE A 245 13.23 -13.20 9.00
C ILE A 245 12.29 -14.36 9.34
N GLN A 246 11.16 -14.04 9.96
CA GLN A 246 10.14 -14.99 10.36
C GLN A 246 8.76 -14.62 9.82
N SER A 247 7.83 -15.57 9.90
CA SER A 247 6.40 -15.24 9.83
C SER A 247 5.98 -14.53 11.12
N PRO A 248 5.18 -13.44 11.05
CA PRO A 248 4.73 -12.67 12.23
C PRO A 248 3.60 -13.38 12.99
N ARG A 249 3.80 -14.64 13.37
CA ARG A 249 2.78 -15.51 14.00
C ARG A 249 2.28 -14.94 15.33
N TYR A 250 3.13 -14.22 16.07
CA TYR A 250 2.77 -13.58 17.34
C TYR A 250 1.72 -12.48 17.20
N LEU A 251 1.53 -11.94 15.99
CA LEU A 251 0.53 -10.89 15.76
C LEU A 251 -0.90 -11.45 15.68
N GLY A 252 -1.07 -12.76 15.43
CA GLY A 252 -2.40 -13.38 15.32
C GLY A 252 -3.25 -12.82 14.18
N ILE A 253 -2.61 -12.32 13.12
CA ILE A 253 -3.26 -11.74 11.95
C ILE A 253 -3.17 -12.69 10.76
N ASP A 254 -4.17 -12.61 9.88
CA ASP A 254 -4.11 -13.26 8.57
C ASP A 254 -3.20 -12.46 7.62
N LEU A 255 -2.47 -13.18 6.77
CA LEU A 255 -1.63 -12.61 5.71
C LEU A 255 -2.08 -13.13 4.34
N PRO A 256 -2.02 -12.31 3.28
CA PRO A 256 -1.53 -10.92 3.25
C PRO A 256 -2.49 -9.93 3.95
N ILE A 257 -1.96 -8.80 4.42
CA ILE A 257 -2.78 -7.72 5.03
C ILE A 257 -3.61 -6.94 4.00
N ASP A 258 -3.29 -7.09 2.72
CA ASP A 258 -4.04 -6.57 1.56
C ASP A 258 -3.94 -7.59 0.41
N GLU A 259 -5.04 -8.02 -0.20
CA GLU A 259 -5.06 -8.99 -1.30
C GLU A 259 -4.66 -8.39 -2.67
N GLY A 260 -4.51 -7.06 -2.75
CA GLY A 260 -3.91 -6.39 -3.89
C GLY A 260 -4.86 -5.78 -4.93
N PRO A 261 -4.39 -5.58 -6.18
CA PRO A 261 -3.08 -5.94 -6.72
C PRO A 261 -2.01 -4.84 -6.54
N PRO A 262 -0.71 -5.17 -6.36
CA PRO A 262 -0.20 -6.44 -5.84
C PRO A 262 -0.61 -6.63 -4.37
N ALA A 263 -0.66 -7.85 -3.83
CA ALA A 263 -0.93 -8.05 -2.40
C ALA A 263 0.14 -7.37 -1.51
N ILE A 264 -0.16 -7.10 -0.23
CA ILE A 264 0.82 -6.62 0.77
C ILE A 264 0.87 -7.61 1.93
N THR A 265 2.05 -8.13 2.25
CA THR A 265 2.31 -9.02 3.39
C THR A 265 3.23 -8.36 4.42
N LEU A 266 3.44 -9.03 5.56
CA LEU A 266 4.36 -8.62 6.61
C LEU A 266 5.46 -9.67 6.83
N ALA A 267 6.69 -9.22 7.08
CA ALA A 267 7.81 -10.06 7.47
C ALA A 267 8.33 -9.67 8.86
N GLN A 268 8.39 -10.64 9.78
CA GLN A 268 8.88 -10.42 11.14
C GLN A 268 10.40 -10.36 11.14
N VAL A 269 10.94 -9.26 11.65
CA VAL A 269 12.36 -9.02 11.84
C VAL A 269 12.75 -9.39 13.26
N VAL A 270 13.81 -10.17 13.40
CA VAL A 270 14.31 -10.68 14.67
C VAL A 270 15.82 -10.52 14.74
N PRO A 271 16.35 -9.65 15.60
CA PRO A 271 17.78 -9.60 15.87
C PRO A 271 18.29 -10.91 16.50
N ILE A 272 19.43 -11.42 16.00
CA ILE A 272 20.03 -12.68 16.47
C ILE A 272 21.55 -12.58 16.66
N SER A 273 22.09 -13.47 17.49
CA SER A 273 23.53 -13.56 17.78
C SER A 273 24.34 -14.22 16.66
N GLU A 274 25.66 -14.06 16.71
CA GLU A 274 26.58 -14.80 15.83
C GLU A 274 26.49 -16.33 16.09
N SER A 275 26.32 -16.77 17.34
CA SER A 275 26.14 -18.20 17.66
C SER A 275 24.85 -18.79 17.06
N GLU A 276 23.77 -18.00 17.04
CA GLU A 276 22.51 -18.36 16.39
C GLU A 276 22.66 -18.44 14.88
N TYR A 277 23.40 -17.52 14.29
CA TYR A 277 23.72 -17.55 12.87
C TYR A 277 24.52 -18.81 12.50
N GLN A 278 25.55 -19.17 13.26
CA GLN A 278 26.31 -20.40 13.00
C GLN A 278 25.43 -21.65 13.12
N LEU A 279 24.58 -21.72 14.15
CA LEU A 279 23.62 -22.81 14.27
C LEU A 279 22.67 -22.87 13.06
N TRP A 280 22.08 -21.74 12.64
CA TRP A 280 21.21 -21.68 11.47
C TRP A 280 21.90 -22.20 10.20
N ARG A 281 23.19 -21.90 10.01
CA ARG A 281 23.98 -22.44 8.88
C ARG A 281 24.16 -23.95 8.96
N GLU A 282 24.34 -24.50 10.16
CA GLU A 282 24.57 -25.92 10.38
C GLU A 282 23.29 -26.74 10.19
N VAL A 283 22.16 -26.28 10.74
CA VAL A 283 20.93 -27.07 10.80
C VAL A 283 19.87 -26.67 9.76
N GLY A 284 20.05 -25.50 9.12
CA GLY A 284 19.10 -24.92 8.18
C GLY A 284 17.87 -24.29 8.84
N PRO A 285 17.01 -23.60 8.06
CA PRO A 285 15.94 -22.77 8.61
C PRO A 285 14.92 -23.53 9.48
N ALA A 286 14.41 -24.67 8.99
CA ALA A 286 13.34 -25.40 9.68
C ALA A 286 13.79 -25.96 11.05
N ALA A 287 14.99 -26.56 11.10
CA ALA A 287 15.53 -27.08 12.35
C ALA A 287 15.95 -25.94 13.30
N PHE A 288 16.41 -24.81 12.75
CA PHE A 288 16.72 -23.63 13.54
C PHE A 288 15.47 -23.07 14.23
N GLU A 289 14.36 -22.87 13.53
CA GLU A 289 13.10 -22.44 14.14
C GLU A 289 12.64 -23.40 15.24
N HIS A 290 12.71 -24.71 14.98
CA HIS A 290 12.35 -25.73 15.98
C HIS A 290 13.21 -25.61 17.24
N SER A 291 14.52 -25.37 17.08
CA SER A 291 15.45 -25.21 18.19
C SER A 291 15.17 -23.96 19.04
N LEU A 292 14.71 -22.87 18.44
CA LEU A 292 14.35 -21.64 19.17
C LEU A 292 13.13 -21.90 20.07
N VAL A 293 12.12 -22.59 19.53
CA VAL A 293 10.90 -22.97 20.27
C VAL A 293 11.23 -23.89 21.43
N GLN A 294 12.04 -24.94 21.21
CA GLN A 294 12.44 -25.88 22.26
C GLN A 294 13.16 -25.21 23.42
N ARG A 295 14.04 -24.25 23.11
CA ARG A 295 14.86 -23.54 24.11
C ARG A 295 14.12 -22.38 24.78
N ARG A 296 12.86 -22.13 24.40
CA ARG A 296 12.04 -21.02 24.91
C ARG A 296 12.77 -19.67 24.81
N ILE A 297 13.53 -19.48 23.74
CA ILE A 297 14.23 -18.22 23.50
C ILE A 297 13.16 -17.20 23.11
N ASP A 298 12.97 -16.19 23.96
CA ASP A 298 12.18 -15.02 23.58
C ASP A 298 13.01 -14.18 22.61
N ILE A 299 12.86 -14.49 21.34
CA ILE A 299 13.53 -13.80 20.25
C ILE A 299 13.12 -12.33 20.12
N THR A 300 12.06 -11.90 20.82
CA THR A 300 11.66 -10.49 20.89
C THR A 300 12.42 -9.73 22.00
N ASP A 301 13.10 -10.41 22.92
CA ASP A 301 13.86 -9.73 23.97
C ASP A 301 15.25 -9.30 23.48
N LEU A 302 15.41 -8.02 23.19
CA LEU A 302 16.70 -7.44 22.78
C LEU A 302 17.74 -7.44 23.91
N ARG A 303 17.36 -7.73 25.17
CA ARG A 303 18.27 -7.86 26.31
C ARG A 303 18.92 -9.24 26.41
N ARG A 304 18.55 -10.21 25.59
CA ARG A 304 19.22 -11.52 25.53
C ARG A 304 20.62 -11.44 24.90
N THR A 305 21.52 -12.32 25.30
CA THR A 305 22.91 -12.38 24.80
C THR A 305 23.12 -13.34 23.62
N GLY A 306 22.10 -14.15 23.28
CA GLY A 306 22.18 -15.24 22.31
C GLY A 306 21.70 -16.57 22.91
N ILE A 307 21.96 -17.68 22.21
CA ILE A 307 21.87 -19.05 22.76
C ILE A 307 22.89 -19.22 23.89
#